data_AF-A0A1I2HRL8-F1
#
_entry.id   AF-A0A1I2HRL8-F1
#
_cell.length_a   1.000
_cell.length_b   1.000
_cell.length_c   1.000
_cell.angle_alpha   90.00
_cell.angle_beta   90.00
_cell.angle_gamma   90.00
#
_symmetry.space_group_name_H-M   'P 1'
#
loop_
_entity.id
_entity.type
_entity.pdbx_description
1 polymer ?
#
loop_
_entity_poly.entity_id
_entity_poly.type
_entity_poly.pdbx_seq_one_letter_code
_entity_poly.pdbx_strand_id
1 'polypeptide(L)' 'MAKEFHAACATLAPAIAERHAKKRQSIFHQLLGDRLAAEVFGLALDGLTADTPSLAVLRKRIGVLVDRFAP' A
#
# COMPACT_ATOMS: atom_id res chain seq x y z
N MET A 1 -10.48 13.22 7.90
CA MET A 1 -11.36 12.90 6.77
C MET A 1 -11.02 11.58 6.07
N ALA A 2 -10.06 11.49 5.13
CA ALA A 2 -9.85 10.25 4.36
C ALA A 2 -9.41 9.03 5.20
N LYS A 3 -8.54 9.24 6.20
CA LYS A 3 -8.03 8.19 7.09
C LYS A 3 -9.14 7.61 7.99
N GLU A 4 -10.00 8.48 8.53
CA GLU A 4 -11.15 8.09 9.37
C GLU A 4 -12.23 7.38 8.55
N PHE A 5 -12.48 7.84 7.31
CA PHE A 5 -13.37 7.16 6.38
C PHE A 5 -12.86 5.75 6.06
N HIS A 6 -11.57 5.61 5.77
CA HIS A 6 -10.98 4.31 5.44
C HIS A 6 -10.99 3.34 6.64
N ALA A 7 -10.78 3.86 7.85
CA ALA A 7 -10.90 3.09 9.09
C ALA A 7 -12.36 2.66 9.34
N ALA A 8 -13.32 3.57 9.18
CA ALA A 8 -14.75 3.26 9.33
C ALA A 8 -15.22 2.21 8.31
N CYS A 9 -14.80 2.32 7.05
CA CYS A 9 -15.10 1.30 6.03
C CYS A 9 -14.51 -0.07 6.38
N ALA A 10 -13.31 -0.13 6.96
CA ALA A 10 -12.71 -1.38 7.39
C ALA A 10 -13.49 -2.04 8.54
N THR A 11 -14.08 -1.25 9.43
CA THR A 11 -14.95 -1.75 10.51
C THR A 11 -16.32 -2.18 9.99
N LEU A 12 -16.90 -1.42 9.05
CA LEU A 12 -18.26 -1.66 8.52
C LEU A 12 -18.31 -2.83 7.53
N ALA A 13 -17.22 -3.10 6.81
CA ALA A 13 -17.15 -4.16 5.81
C ALA A 13 -15.79 -4.86 5.81
N PRO A 14 -15.46 -5.62 6.88
CA PRO A 14 -14.15 -6.25 7.05
C PRO A 14 -13.78 -7.20 5.91
N ALA A 15 -14.76 -7.95 5.38
CA ALA A 15 -14.55 -8.84 4.23
C ALA A 15 -14.12 -8.10 2.96
N ILE A 16 -14.60 -6.85 2.77
CA ILE A 16 -14.21 -6.01 1.64
C ILE A 16 -12.77 -5.54 1.84
N ALA A 17 -12.42 -5.06 3.04
CA ALA A 17 -11.06 -4.64 3.38
C ALA A 17 -10.05 -5.78 3.20
N GLU A 18 -10.38 -6.99 3.66
CA GLU A 18 -9.55 -8.17 3.50
C GLU A 18 -9.38 -8.56 2.03
N ARG A 19 -10.45 -8.51 1.24
CA ARG A 19 -10.40 -8.74 -0.22
C ARG A 19 -9.48 -7.74 -0.92
N HIS A 20 -9.54 -6.46 -0.53
CA HIS A 20 -8.63 -5.44 -1.06
C HIS A 20 -7.18 -5.72 -0.69
N ALA A 21 -6.90 -6.09 0.57
CA ALA A 21 -5.56 -6.45 1.02
C ALA A 21 -4.99 -7.63 0.22
N LYS A 22 -5.77 -8.73 0.09
CA LYS A 22 -5.38 -9.90 -0.72
C LYS A 22 -5.12 -9.54 -2.18
N LYS A 23 -5.97 -8.72 -2.78
CA LYS A 23 -5.80 -8.29 -4.17
C LYS A 23 -4.54 -7.43 -4.36
N ARG A 24 -4.25 -6.50 -3.44
CA ARG A 24 -3.00 -5.72 -3.46
C ARG A 24 -1.77 -6.61 -3.36
N GLN A 25 -1.77 -7.57 -2.43
CA GLN A 25 -0.65 -8.48 -2.25
C GLN A 25 -0.41 -9.34 -3.50
N SER A 26 -1.47 -9.84 -4.12
CA SER A 26 -1.36 -10.58 -5.39
C SER A 26 -0.76 -9.72 -6.51
N ILE A 27 -1.10 -8.43 -6.59
CA ILE A 27 -0.55 -7.52 -7.58
C ILE A 27 0.94 -7.29 -7.33
N PHE A 28 1.34 -7.00 -6.08
CA PHE A 28 2.75 -6.79 -5.75
C PHE A 28 3.59 -8.03 -6.00
N HIS A 29 3.06 -9.22 -5.69
CA HIS A 29 3.76 -10.46 -5.99
C HIS A 29 3.97 -10.66 -7.49
N GLN A 30 2.95 -10.38 -8.32
CA GLN A 30 3.05 -10.45 -9.77
C GLN A 30 4.05 -9.44 -10.36
N LEU A 31 4.10 -8.23 -9.80
CA LEU A 31 4.98 -7.16 -10.27
C LEU A 31 6.44 -7.35 -9.85
N LEU A 32 6.67 -7.77 -8.62
CA LEU A 32 8.01 -7.81 -8.02
C LEU A 32 8.66 -9.19 -8.15
N GLY A 33 7.90 -10.25 -8.41
CA GLY A 33 8.40 -11.62 -8.61
C GLY A 33 8.91 -12.30 -7.34
N ASP A 34 9.36 -11.53 -6.35
CA ASP A 34 9.79 -12.00 -5.03
C ASP A 34 8.73 -11.74 -3.96
N ARG A 35 8.42 -12.76 -3.16
CA ARG A 35 7.36 -12.70 -2.16
C ARG A 35 7.72 -11.79 -0.99
N LEU A 36 8.97 -11.84 -0.54
CA LEU A 36 9.44 -11.04 0.59
C LEU A 36 9.52 -9.56 0.20
N ALA A 37 10.03 -9.26 -0.99
CA ALA A 37 10.05 -7.93 -1.59
C ALA A 37 8.62 -7.36 -1.72
N ALA A 38 7.66 -8.16 -2.18
CA ALA A 38 6.26 -7.74 -2.29
C ALA A 38 5.61 -7.40 -0.94
N GLU A 39 5.92 -8.17 0.10
CA GLU A 39 5.45 -7.91 1.46
C GLU A 39 6.06 -6.61 2.01
N VAL A 40 7.37 -6.45 1.93
CA VAL A 40 8.07 -5.26 2.43
C VAL A 40 7.64 -4.01 1.66
N PHE A 41 7.46 -4.11 0.33
CA PHE A 41 6.95 -3.00 -0.49
C PHE A 41 5.56 -2.57 -0.04
N GLY A 42 4.65 -3.52 0.21
CA GLY A 42 3.30 -3.23 0.70
C GLY A 42 3.30 -2.54 2.06
N LEU A 43 4.09 -3.04 3.01
CA LEU A 43 4.23 -2.43 4.35
C LEU A 43 4.81 -1.02 4.27
N ALA A 44 5.84 -0.82 3.44
CA ALA A 44 6.44 0.49 3.23
C ALA A 44 5.42 1.47 2.63
N LEU A 45 4.67 1.05 1.61
CA LEU A 45 3.65 1.86 0.93
C LEU A 45 2.55 2.31 1.91
N ASP A 46 2.04 1.40 2.74
CA ASP A 46 1.03 1.73 3.76
C ASP A 46 1.59 2.79 4.75
N GLY A 47 2.86 2.66 5.14
CA GLY A 47 3.56 3.59 6.01
C GLY A 47 3.76 4.99 5.44
N LEU A 48 3.86 5.16 4.11
CA LEU A 48 4.11 6.47 3.47
C LEU A 48 3.01 7.50 3.69
N THR A 49 1.82 7.07 4.12
CA THR A 49 0.66 7.93 4.36
C THR A 49 0.51 8.37 5.81
N ALA A 50 1.35 7.85 6.72
CA ALA A 50 1.18 8.03 8.16
C ALA A 50 1.26 9.50 8.61
N ASP A 51 2.16 10.28 8.00
CA ASP A 51 2.41 11.70 8.25
C ASP A 51 1.57 12.64 7.36
N THR A 52 0.56 12.12 6.66
CA THR A 52 -0.35 12.91 5.80
C THR A 52 0.40 13.82 4.80
N PRO A 53 1.31 13.27 3.98
CA PRO A 53 2.10 14.08 3.06
C PRO A 53 1.23 14.66 1.94
N SER A 54 1.72 15.72 1.30
CA SER A 54 1.12 16.18 0.05
C SER A 54 1.23 15.13 -1.05
N LEU A 55 0.33 15.17 -2.04
CA LEU A 55 0.36 14.23 -3.17
C LEU A 55 1.70 14.24 -3.91
N ALA A 56 2.34 15.41 -4.03
CA ALA A 56 3.65 15.54 -4.67
C ALA A 56 4.74 14.81 -3.89
N VAL A 57 4.73 14.92 -2.55
CA VAL A 57 5.68 14.23 -1.68
C VAL A 57 5.42 12.72 -1.70
N LEU A 58 4.16 12.30 -1.62
CA LEU A 58 3.79 10.89 -1.68
C LEU A 58 4.24 10.23 -2.99
N ARG A 59 4.03 10.89 -4.14
CA ARG A 59 4.51 10.40 -5.44
C ARG A 59 6.02 10.21 -5.47
N LYS A 60 6.79 11.16 -4.94
CA LYS A 60 8.26 11.04 -4.87
C LYS A 60 8.68 9.85 -4.00
N ARG A 61 8.05 9.67 -2.84
CA ARG A 61 8.33 8.54 -1.92
C ARG A 61 7.99 7.19 -2.56
N ILE A 62 6.87 7.11 -3.27
CA ILE A 62 6.50 5.91 -4.04
C ILE A 62 7.55 5.64 -5.12
N GLY A 63 8.03 6.67 -5.82
CA GLY A 63 9.12 6.55 -6.80
C GLY A 63 10.36 5.86 -6.21
N VAL A 64 10.81 6.28 -5.02
CA VAL A 64 11.94 5.65 -4.33
C VAL A 64 11.68 4.16 -4.04
N LEU A 65 10.46 3.79 -3.66
CA LEU A 65 10.11 2.37 -3.48
C LEU A 65 10.11 1.62 -4.81
N VAL A 66 9.58 2.21 -5.88
CA VAL A 66 9.61 1.59 -7.21
C VAL A 66 11.04 1.37 -7.67
N ASP A 67 11.90 2.38 -7.60
CA ASP A 67 13.31 2.29 -8.00
C ASP A 67 14.09 1.23 -7.20
N ARG A 68 13.68 0.97 -5.96
CA ARG A 68 14.35 -0.01 -5.09
C ARG A 68 13.85 -1.44 -5.28
N PHE A 69 12.57 -1.63 -5.56
CA PHE A 69 11.92 -2.95 -5.54
C PHE A 69 11.56 -3.48 -6.92
N ALA A 70 11.31 -2.61 -7.90
CA ALA A 70 11.01 -3.05 -9.26
C ALA A 70 12.26 -3.63 -9.94
N PRO A 71 12.12 -4.71 -10.72
CA PRO A 71 13.20 -5.24 -11.54
C PRO A 71 13.60 -4.32 -12.70
#